data_AF-A0A381TRB7-F1
#
_entry.id   AF-A0A381TRB7-F1
#
_cell.length_a   1.000
_cell.length_b   1.000
_cell.length_c   1.000
_cell.angle_alpha   90.00
_cell.angle_beta   90.00
_cell.angle_gamma   90.00
#
_symmetry.space_group_name_H-M   'P 1'
#
loop_
_entity.id
_entity.type
_entity.pdbx_description
1 polymer ?
#
loop_
_entity_poly.entity_id
_entity_poly.type
_entity_poly.pdbx_seq_one_letter_code
_entity_poly.pdbx_strand_id
1 'polypeptide(L)'
;MVSSLCFCGEVDHYLSWGQTLVDATPILNSKINEIINTTVQSLAKDCSCEEAASKVLSGFGVSLNSHFEKWIKGTDKVDKFMPNIDLALRESIFSLHKTQWALIERNFFSIQLDEIVNVGGVYIGLDKLSHFTGSGFLYYQAYRVAKKAGNKKPINQAIKIGITGEKTVIGRMATGVFSYGDMEANFQGLLFGLDMCEGKDPFLKYSSDGWQFSRPFDIRSYVNPNWDESYNPSFYFDGLNLMLMPKSTAALNNLPNFCEGYRSSYVQKLFHYYDSIQSKSESSIHLDSLISIKELPDPSIFNIKNICGD
;
A
#
# COMPACT_ATOMS: atom_id res chain seq x y z
N MET A 1 2.00 -28.48 11.87
CA MET A 1 1.66 -27.07 12.14
C MET A 1 2.38 -26.25 11.09
N VAL A 2 1.67 -25.87 10.03
CA VAL A 2 2.21 -25.03 8.96
C VAL A 2 2.43 -23.65 9.59
N SER A 3 3.70 -23.25 9.70
CA SER A 3 4.06 -21.92 10.18
C SER A 3 3.35 -20.89 9.30
N SER A 4 2.77 -19.87 9.94
CA SER A 4 2.23 -18.70 9.26
C SER A 4 3.37 -18.03 8.51
N LEU A 5 3.57 -18.44 7.25
CA LEU A 5 4.39 -17.72 6.28
C LEU A 5 3.84 -16.29 6.27
N CYS A 6 4.68 -15.35 6.69
CA CYS A 6 4.39 -13.93 6.58
C CYS A 6 4.38 -13.62 5.08
N PHE A 7 3.20 -13.66 4.47
CA PHE A 7 2.96 -13.13 3.14
C PHE A 7 3.09 -11.59 3.25
N CYS A 8 4.33 -11.10 3.21
CA CYS A 8 4.61 -9.70 2.91
C CYS A 8 4.55 -9.60 1.38
N GLY A 9 3.43 -9.10 0.85
CA GLY A 9 3.19 -8.99 -0.58
C GLY A 9 4.02 -7.86 -1.17
N GLU A 10 5.15 -8.19 -1.78
CA GLU A 10 5.98 -7.28 -2.55
C GLU A 10 5.44 -7.21 -3.98
N VAL A 11 5.42 -6.02 -4.58
CA VAL A 11 4.81 -5.83 -5.91
C VAL A 11 5.85 -5.30 -6.88
N ASP A 12 5.97 -5.96 -8.03
CA ASP A 12 6.79 -5.48 -9.13
C ASP A 12 5.91 -4.81 -10.20
N HIS A 13 5.64 -3.50 -10.00
CA HIS A 13 4.80 -2.71 -10.91
C HIS A 13 5.35 -2.65 -12.33
N TYR A 14 6.67 -2.80 -12.51
CA TYR A 14 7.32 -2.74 -13.82
C TYR A 14 6.87 -3.89 -14.73
N LEU A 15 6.60 -5.07 -14.17
CA LEU A 15 6.09 -6.23 -14.93
C LEU A 15 4.67 -6.03 -15.46
N SER A 16 3.90 -5.09 -14.89
CA SER A 16 2.54 -4.77 -15.34
C SER A 16 2.49 -3.75 -16.48
N TRP A 17 3.62 -3.14 -16.84
CA TRP A 17 3.64 -2.15 -17.92
C TRP A 17 3.21 -2.76 -19.26
N GLY A 18 2.29 -2.07 -19.93
CA GLY A 18 1.64 -2.58 -21.15
C GLY A 18 0.43 -3.49 -20.91
N GLN A 19 0.15 -3.87 -19.65
CA GLN A 19 -1.05 -4.62 -19.29
C GLN A 19 -2.22 -3.69 -18.99
N THR A 20 -3.29 -3.76 -19.79
CA THR A 20 -4.53 -3.03 -19.50
C THR A 20 -5.41 -3.88 -18.59
N LEU A 21 -5.68 -3.40 -17.38
CA LEU A 21 -6.57 -4.05 -16.42
C LEU A 21 -7.91 -3.31 -16.36
N VAL A 22 -9.00 -4.06 -16.26
CA VAL A 22 -10.34 -3.49 -16.03
C VAL A 22 -10.37 -2.77 -14.68
N ASP A 23 -11.01 -1.59 -14.63
CA ASP A 23 -11.15 -0.82 -13.40
C ASP A 23 -11.94 -1.60 -12.34
N ALA A 24 -11.25 -1.96 -11.25
CA ALA A 24 -11.79 -2.71 -10.14
C ALA A 24 -12.67 -1.87 -9.21
N THR A 25 -12.69 -0.54 -9.38
CA THR A 25 -13.41 0.40 -8.50
C THR A 25 -14.85 -0.02 -8.19
N PRO A 26 -15.71 -0.39 -9.17
CA PRO A 26 -17.10 -0.72 -8.87
C PRO A 26 -17.22 -1.94 -7.94
N ILE A 27 -16.34 -2.93 -8.13
CA ILE A 27 -16.35 -4.20 -7.41
C ILE A 27 -15.79 -4.01 -6.01
N LEU A 28 -14.68 -3.27 -5.89
CA LEU A 28 -14.08 -2.92 -4.61
C LEU A 28 -15.04 -2.05 -3.78
N ASN A 29 -15.63 -1.00 -4.36
CA ASN A 29 -16.58 -0.14 -3.66
C ASN A 29 -17.81 -0.92 -3.20
N SER A 30 -18.34 -1.84 -4.02
CA SER A 30 -19.44 -2.70 -3.58
C SER A 30 -19.08 -3.50 -2.33
N LYS A 31 -17.90 -4.15 -2.32
CA LYS A 31 -17.48 -4.97 -1.18
C LYS A 31 -17.12 -4.14 0.04
N ILE A 32 -16.45 -3.01 -0.15
CA ILE A 32 -16.08 -2.10 0.93
C ILE A 32 -17.33 -1.55 1.62
N ASN A 33 -18.32 -1.08 0.85
CA ASN A 33 -19.58 -0.59 1.42
C ASN A 33 -20.37 -1.71 2.13
N GLU A 34 -20.34 -2.95 1.63
CA GLU A 34 -20.92 -4.12 2.32
C GLU A 34 -20.30 -4.31 3.72
N ILE A 35 -18.96 -4.29 3.82
CA ILE A 35 -18.22 -4.44 5.08
C ILE A 35 -18.52 -3.27 6.03
N ILE A 36 -18.49 -2.03 5.52
CA ILE A 36 -18.80 -0.82 6.30
C ILE A 36 -20.22 -0.92 6.86
N ASN A 37 -21.22 -1.17 6.02
CA ASN A 37 -22.62 -1.22 6.44
C ASN A 37 -22.85 -2.33 7.47
N THR A 38 -22.27 -3.52 7.25
CA THR A 38 -22.36 -4.63 8.21
C THR A 38 -21.73 -4.26 9.55
N THR A 39 -20.57 -3.59 9.52
CA THR A 39 -19.88 -3.18 10.74
C THR A 39 -20.67 -2.09 11.47
N VAL A 40 -21.17 -1.08 10.77
CA VAL A 40 -21.96 0.02 11.33
C VAL A 40 -23.25 -0.50 11.99
N GLN A 41 -23.94 -1.45 11.37
CA GLN A 41 -25.13 -2.09 11.95
C GLN A 41 -24.85 -2.86 13.24
N SER A 42 -23.61 -3.32 13.43
CA SER A 42 -23.18 -4.06 14.63
C SER A 42 -22.66 -3.17 15.76
N LEU A 43 -22.56 -1.85 15.54
CA LEU A 43 -22.00 -0.93 16.53
C LEU A 43 -22.91 -0.80 17.76
N ALA A 44 -22.28 -0.68 18.92
CA ALA A 44 -22.98 -0.33 20.15
C ALA A 44 -23.58 1.08 20.03
N LYS A 45 -24.80 1.26 20.52
CA LYS A 45 -25.50 2.57 20.44
C LYS A 45 -24.79 3.66 21.25
N ASP A 46 -24.09 3.30 22.30
CA ASP A 46 -23.44 4.22 23.24
C ASP A 46 -21.95 4.47 22.96
N CYS A 47 -21.37 3.88 21.90
CA CYS A 47 -19.96 4.11 21.58
C CYS A 47 -19.72 5.50 20.97
N SER A 48 -18.54 6.06 21.23
CA SER A 48 -18.09 7.33 20.64
C SER A 48 -17.86 7.22 19.13
N CYS A 49 -17.85 8.36 18.42
CA CYS A 49 -17.55 8.36 16.99
C CYS A 49 -16.19 7.72 16.72
N GLU A 50 -15.21 8.03 17.55
CA GLU A 50 -13.86 7.54 17.34
C GLU A 50 -13.76 6.03 17.56
N GLU A 51 -14.55 5.47 18.48
CA GLU A 51 -14.69 4.00 18.64
C GLU A 51 -15.41 3.37 17.45
N ALA A 52 -16.48 4.00 16.95
CA ALA A 52 -17.18 3.56 15.75
C ALA A 52 -16.23 3.54 14.54
N ALA A 53 -15.45 4.60 14.32
CA ALA A 53 -14.46 4.68 13.26
C ALA A 53 -13.36 3.62 13.39
N SER A 54 -12.84 3.42 14.60
CA SER A 54 -11.90 2.32 14.89
C SER A 54 -12.49 0.95 14.52
N LYS A 55 -13.77 0.72 14.82
CA LYS A 55 -14.45 -0.54 14.49
C LYS A 55 -14.59 -0.72 12.98
N VAL A 56 -15.01 0.32 12.25
CA VAL A 56 -15.11 0.29 10.79
C VAL A 56 -13.76 -0.05 10.16
N LEU A 57 -12.67 0.66 10.53
CA LEU A 57 -11.33 0.37 10.01
C LEU A 57 -10.86 -1.05 10.35
N SER A 58 -11.10 -1.53 11.57
CA SER A 58 -10.72 -2.89 11.97
C SER A 58 -11.59 -3.99 11.33
N GLY A 59 -12.78 -3.64 10.81
CA GLY A 59 -13.75 -4.57 10.23
C GLY A 59 -13.27 -5.24 8.94
N PHE A 60 -12.29 -4.64 8.26
CA PHE A 60 -11.63 -5.23 7.10
C PHE A 60 -10.59 -6.30 7.47
N GLY A 61 -10.14 -6.31 8.72
CA GLY A 61 -9.01 -7.09 9.23
C GLY A 61 -7.79 -6.20 9.51
N VAL A 62 -7.10 -6.44 10.63
CA VAL A 62 -5.98 -5.61 11.11
C VAL A 62 -4.60 -6.18 10.74
N SER A 63 -4.54 -7.45 10.32
CA SER A 63 -3.31 -8.09 9.87
C SER A 63 -3.13 -7.98 8.35
N LEU A 64 -1.87 -8.05 7.89
CA LEU A 64 -1.56 -8.36 6.49
C LEU A 64 -2.28 -9.64 6.06
N ASN A 65 -2.66 -9.75 4.78
CA ASN A 65 -3.54 -10.82 4.28
C ASN A 65 -4.88 -10.84 5.03
N SER A 66 -5.46 -9.65 5.14
CA SER A 66 -6.76 -9.41 5.76
C SER A 66 -7.86 -10.25 5.09
N HIS A 67 -9.01 -10.40 5.76
CA HIS A 67 -10.16 -11.08 5.15
C HIS A 67 -10.59 -10.40 3.84
N PHE A 68 -10.45 -9.07 3.78
CA PHE A 68 -10.70 -8.30 2.58
C PHE A 68 -9.72 -8.64 1.45
N GLU A 69 -8.42 -8.64 1.72
CA GLU A 69 -7.40 -9.00 0.73
C GLU A 69 -7.58 -10.44 0.22
N LYS A 70 -7.78 -11.41 1.13
CA LYS A 70 -8.05 -12.81 0.77
C LYS A 70 -9.29 -12.97 -0.10
N TRP A 71 -10.32 -12.15 0.12
CA TRP A 71 -11.51 -12.14 -0.72
C TRP A 71 -11.19 -11.65 -2.14
N ILE A 72 -10.35 -10.62 -2.29
CA ILE A 72 -9.95 -10.11 -3.60
C ILE A 72 -9.10 -11.14 -4.35
N LYS A 73 -8.15 -11.79 -3.66
CA LYS A 73 -7.32 -12.88 -4.19
C LYS A 73 -8.17 -14.05 -4.67
N GLY A 74 -9.22 -14.41 -3.92
CA GLY A 74 -10.08 -15.55 -4.22
C GLY A 74 -11.22 -15.30 -5.21
N THR A 75 -11.44 -14.08 -5.70
CA THR A 75 -12.56 -13.77 -6.59
C THR A 75 -12.12 -13.51 -8.04
N ASP A 76 -12.80 -14.13 -9.01
CA ASP A 76 -12.56 -13.88 -10.44
C ASP A 76 -13.23 -12.59 -10.95
N LYS A 77 -13.93 -11.87 -10.07
CA LYS A 77 -14.62 -10.62 -10.45
C LYS A 77 -13.65 -9.46 -10.66
N VAL A 78 -12.56 -9.43 -9.90
CA VAL A 78 -11.53 -8.39 -10.01
C VAL A 78 -10.49 -8.84 -11.01
N ASP A 79 -10.32 -8.06 -12.07
CA ASP A 79 -9.22 -8.24 -13.01
C ASP A 79 -7.89 -7.91 -12.32
N LYS A 80 -6.98 -8.88 -12.35
CA LYS A 80 -5.72 -8.88 -11.58
C LYS A 80 -4.58 -9.27 -12.50
N PHE A 81 -3.47 -8.55 -12.41
CA PHE A 81 -2.22 -8.99 -12.99
C PHE A 81 -1.37 -9.67 -11.93
N MET A 82 -1.00 -10.92 -12.17
CA MET A 82 -0.02 -11.66 -11.36
C MET A 82 1.06 -12.19 -12.30
N PRO A 83 2.33 -11.78 -12.14
CA PRO A 83 3.40 -12.34 -12.95
C PRO A 83 3.50 -13.84 -12.70
N ASN A 84 3.55 -14.63 -13.77
CA ASN A 84 3.94 -16.03 -13.59
C ASN A 84 5.39 -16.09 -13.10
N ILE A 85 5.72 -17.17 -12.38
CA ILE A 85 7.03 -17.32 -11.73
C ILE A 85 8.18 -17.26 -12.75
N ASP A 86 7.99 -17.80 -13.96
CA ASP A 86 9.04 -17.81 -14.98
C ASP A 86 9.32 -16.40 -15.53
N LEU A 87 8.28 -15.58 -15.68
CA LEU A 87 8.40 -14.16 -16.03
C LEU A 87 9.12 -13.40 -14.90
N ALA A 88 8.70 -13.61 -13.65
CA ALA A 88 9.31 -12.95 -12.49
C ALA A 88 10.81 -13.30 -12.36
N LEU A 89 11.17 -14.58 -12.50
CA LEU A 89 12.57 -15.02 -12.49
C LEU A 89 13.41 -14.45 -13.65
N ARG A 90 12.78 -14.12 -14.78
CA ARG A 90 13.48 -13.61 -15.97
C ARG A 90 13.59 -12.08 -15.97
N GLU A 91 12.59 -11.37 -15.48
CA GLU A 91 12.44 -9.94 -15.74
C GLU A 91 12.28 -9.09 -14.48
N SER A 92 11.92 -9.66 -13.33
CA SER A 92 11.66 -8.86 -12.13
C SER A 92 12.87 -8.05 -11.67
N ILE A 93 12.62 -6.85 -11.15
CA ILE A 93 13.66 -6.04 -10.49
C ILE A 93 14.27 -6.75 -9.27
N PHE A 94 13.59 -7.76 -8.73
CA PHE A 94 14.06 -8.53 -7.58
C PHE A 94 14.88 -9.77 -7.95
N SER A 95 14.94 -10.16 -9.23
CA SER A 95 15.67 -11.37 -9.62
C SER A 95 17.18 -11.17 -9.58
N LEU A 96 17.91 -12.14 -9.04
CA LEU A 96 19.38 -12.12 -9.08
C LEU A 96 19.92 -12.75 -10.36
N HIS A 97 19.05 -13.40 -11.15
CA HIS A 97 19.40 -14.18 -12.36
C HIS A 97 20.53 -15.19 -12.13
N LYS A 98 20.68 -15.69 -10.90
CA LYS A 98 21.78 -16.59 -10.50
C LYS A 98 21.25 -18.01 -10.32
N THR A 99 21.74 -18.93 -11.15
CA THR A 99 21.38 -20.35 -11.12
C THR A 99 21.57 -21.01 -9.75
N GLN A 100 22.61 -20.62 -9.01
CA GLN A 100 22.90 -21.12 -7.66
C GLN A 100 21.85 -20.72 -6.60
N TRP A 101 21.03 -19.71 -6.86
CA TRP A 101 19.95 -19.22 -5.98
C TRP A 101 18.55 -19.51 -6.53
N ALA A 102 18.44 -20.22 -7.66
CA ALA A 102 17.19 -20.38 -8.39
C ALA A 102 16.03 -20.95 -7.55
N LEU A 103 16.31 -21.88 -6.63
CA LEU A 103 15.27 -22.44 -5.75
C LEU A 103 14.80 -21.41 -4.70
N ILE A 104 15.71 -20.59 -4.17
CA ILE A 104 15.40 -19.55 -3.19
C ILE A 104 14.64 -18.40 -3.85
N GLU A 105 15.07 -17.96 -5.04
CA GLU A 105 14.35 -16.99 -5.86
C GLU A 105 12.96 -17.48 -6.25
N ARG A 106 12.83 -18.74 -6.68
CA ARG A 106 11.53 -19.33 -7.02
C ARG A 106 10.59 -19.34 -5.82
N ASN A 107 11.08 -19.71 -4.65
CA ASN A 107 10.30 -19.69 -3.42
C ASN A 107 9.92 -18.26 -3.03
N PHE A 108 10.84 -17.31 -3.15
CA PHE A 108 10.56 -15.88 -2.94
C PHE A 108 9.38 -15.42 -3.81
N PHE A 109 9.48 -15.58 -5.13
CA PHE A 109 8.43 -15.13 -6.05
C PHE A 109 7.10 -15.87 -5.85
N SER A 110 7.13 -17.14 -5.44
CA SER A 110 5.91 -17.90 -5.16
C SER A 110 5.18 -17.45 -3.90
N ILE A 111 5.89 -16.83 -2.95
CA ILE A 111 5.36 -16.49 -1.62
C ILE A 111 5.11 -15.00 -1.48
N GLN A 112 5.87 -14.15 -2.18
CA GLN A 112 5.88 -12.72 -1.93
C GLN A 112 5.39 -11.86 -3.05
N LEU A 113 5.47 -12.30 -4.30
CA LEU A 113 5.00 -11.45 -5.38
C LEU A 113 3.47 -11.35 -5.27
N ASP A 114 2.96 -10.13 -5.14
CA ASP A 114 1.53 -9.88 -5.00
C ASP A 114 0.91 -9.41 -6.32
N GLU A 115 -0.41 -9.50 -6.40
CA GLU A 115 -1.18 -9.09 -7.57
C GLU A 115 -1.30 -7.57 -7.70
N ILE A 116 -1.44 -7.10 -8.93
CA ILE A 116 -1.71 -5.70 -9.27
C ILE A 116 -3.14 -5.57 -9.77
N VAL A 117 -3.82 -4.50 -9.34
CA VAL A 117 -5.17 -4.13 -9.79
C VAL A 117 -5.20 -2.68 -10.26
N ASN A 118 -6.12 -2.37 -11.17
CA ASN A 118 -6.41 -1.00 -11.58
C ASN A 118 -7.57 -0.43 -10.76
N VAL A 119 -7.37 0.70 -10.10
CA VAL A 119 -8.40 1.44 -9.37
C VAL A 119 -8.43 2.88 -9.87
N GLY A 120 -9.45 3.22 -10.67
CA GLY A 120 -9.63 4.57 -11.18
C GLY A 120 -8.47 5.04 -12.07
N GLY A 121 -7.83 4.12 -12.79
CA GLY A 121 -6.67 4.39 -13.63
C GLY A 121 -5.33 4.33 -12.89
N VAL A 122 -5.31 4.08 -11.58
CA VAL A 122 -4.09 3.89 -10.78
C VAL A 122 -3.85 2.40 -10.57
N TYR A 123 -2.68 1.94 -10.97
CA TYR A 123 -2.22 0.57 -10.79
C TYR A 123 -1.60 0.46 -9.40
N ILE A 124 -2.15 -0.42 -8.57
CA ILE A 124 -1.72 -0.61 -7.19
C ILE A 124 -1.44 -2.08 -6.92
N GLY A 125 -0.45 -2.33 -6.07
CA GLY A 125 -0.29 -3.61 -5.41
C GLY A 125 -1.50 -3.92 -4.52
N LEU A 126 -1.94 -5.17 -4.53
CA LEU A 126 -3.13 -5.58 -3.79
C LEU A 126 -2.92 -5.46 -2.26
N ASP A 127 -1.70 -5.66 -1.80
CA ASP A 127 -1.23 -5.44 -0.42
C ASP A 127 -1.56 -4.01 0.08
N LYS A 128 -1.52 -3.00 -0.80
CA LYS A 128 -1.82 -1.60 -0.46
C LYS A 128 -3.22 -1.42 0.13
N LEU A 129 -4.18 -2.29 -0.20
CA LEU A 129 -5.52 -2.27 0.40
C LEU A 129 -5.52 -2.76 1.86
N SER A 130 -4.66 -3.72 2.21
CA SER A 130 -4.44 -4.12 3.61
C SER A 130 -3.68 -3.04 4.38
N HIS A 131 -2.77 -2.33 3.74
CA HIS A 131 -2.12 -1.15 4.32
C HIS A 131 -3.12 -0.02 4.59
N PHE A 132 -3.97 0.30 3.62
CA PHE A 132 -5.04 1.29 3.77
C PHE A 132 -5.99 0.98 4.92
N THR A 133 -6.35 -0.29 5.10
CA THR A 133 -7.32 -0.67 6.15
C THR A 133 -6.63 -1.02 7.47
N GLY A 134 -5.88 -2.12 7.51
CA GLY A 134 -5.26 -2.65 8.73
C GLY A 134 -4.16 -1.76 9.31
N SER A 135 -3.20 -1.33 8.49
CA SER A 135 -2.17 -0.39 8.95
C SER A 135 -2.72 1.02 9.16
N GLY A 136 -3.69 1.44 8.34
CA GLY A 136 -4.48 2.66 8.54
C GLY A 136 -5.19 2.70 9.90
N PHE A 137 -5.77 1.58 10.34
CA PHE A 137 -6.29 1.42 11.70
C PHE A 137 -5.22 1.67 12.76
N LEU A 138 -4.02 1.11 12.61
CA LEU A 138 -2.92 1.33 13.55
C LEU A 138 -2.48 2.80 13.59
N TYR A 139 -2.42 3.46 12.44
CA TYR A 139 -2.15 4.90 12.36
C TYR A 139 -3.22 5.72 13.08
N TYR A 140 -4.50 5.39 12.84
CA TYR A 140 -5.62 6.06 13.47
C TYR A 140 -5.59 5.91 15.00
N GLN A 141 -5.29 4.71 15.50
CA GLN A 141 -5.12 4.48 16.95
C GLN A 141 -3.95 5.27 17.54
N ALA A 142 -2.81 5.30 16.84
CA ALA A 142 -1.65 6.08 17.27
C ALA A 142 -1.94 7.59 17.29
N TYR A 143 -2.61 8.10 16.26
CA TYR A 143 -3.09 9.48 16.20
C TYR A 143 -3.98 9.80 17.40
N ARG A 144 -4.98 8.95 17.69
CA ARG A 144 -5.92 9.15 18.81
C ARG A 144 -5.20 9.20 20.16
N VAL A 145 -4.30 8.25 20.40
CA VAL A 145 -3.50 8.19 21.64
C VAL A 145 -2.64 9.44 21.78
N ALA A 146 -1.96 9.85 20.71
CA ALA A 146 -1.13 11.06 20.71
C ALA A 146 -1.97 12.34 20.94
N LYS A 147 -3.13 12.47 20.29
CA LYS A 147 -4.06 13.60 20.45
C LYS A 147 -4.57 13.68 21.89
N LYS A 148 -4.99 12.55 22.48
CA LYS A 148 -5.45 12.48 23.87
C LYS A 148 -4.35 12.83 24.88
N ALA A 149 -3.10 12.49 24.58
CA ALA A 149 -1.94 12.85 25.39
C ALA A 149 -1.48 14.32 25.22
N GLY A 150 -2.20 15.14 24.44
CA GLY A 150 -1.87 16.55 24.22
C GLY A 150 -0.67 16.78 23.29
N ASN A 151 -0.33 15.80 22.44
CA ASN A 151 0.75 15.96 21.48
C ASN A 151 0.41 17.05 20.44
N LYS A 152 1.35 17.97 20.17
CA LYS A 152 1.17 19.06 19.19
C LYS A 152 1.18 18.61 17.73
N LYS A 153 1.71 17.41 17.45
CA LYS A 153 1.82 16.82 16.10
C LYS A 153 1.39 15.35 16.11
N PRO A 154 0.10 15.06 16.36
CA PRO A 154 -0.39 13.68 16.48
C PRO A 154 -0.28 12.89 15.16
N ILE A 155 -0.38 13.56 14.00
CA ILE A 155 -0.18 12.95 12.68
C ILE A 155 1.25 12.41 12.52
N ASN A 156 2.27 13.20 12.92
CA ASN A 156 3.66 12.72 12.91
C ASN A 156 3.86 11.48 13.80
N GLN A 157 3.09 11.32 14.89
CA GLN A 157 3.17 10.11 15.71
C GLN A 157 2.58 8.89 15.00
N ALA A 158 1.47 9.06 14.26
CA ALA A 158 0.93 8.01 13.43
C ALA A 158 1.93 7.59 12.33
N ILE A 159 2.54 8.55 11.63
CA ILE A 159 3.57 8.27 10.61
C ILE A 159 4.77 7.53 11.21
N LYS A 160 5.21 7.89 12.42
CA LYS A 160 6.32 7.19 13.11
C LYS A 160 6.03 5.72 13.37
N ILE A 161 4.78 5.34 13.63
CA ILE A 161 4.39 3.93 13.79
C ILE A 161 4.59 3.17 12.48
N GLY A 162 4.20 3.76 11.34
CA GLY A 162 4.50 3.17 10.03
C GLY A 162 5.98 3.06 9.73
N ILE A 163 6.76 4.12 9.98
CA ILE A 163 8.22 4.08 9.82
C ILE A 163 8.82 2.93 10.65
N THR A 164 8.31 2.71 11.86
CA THR A 164 8.77 1.63 12.73
C THR A 164 8.37 0.26 12.19
N GLY A 165 7.13 0.11 11.69
CA GLY A 165 6.67 -1.11 11.02
C GLY A 165 7.52 -1.46 9.80
N GLU A 166 7.70 -0.50 8.89
CA GLU A 166 8.51 -0.62 7.68
C GLU A 166 9.99 -0.86 7.99
N LYS A 167 10.55 -0.31 9.07
CA LYS A 167 11.95 -0.60 9.48
C LYS A 167 12.12 -1.96 10.16
N THR A 168 11.03 -2.60 10.61
CA THR A 168 11.08 -3.84 11.40
C THR A 168 10.43 -5.00 10.66
N VAL A 169 9.34 -5.57 11.19
CA VAL A 169 8.80 -6.89 10.80
C VAL A 169 7.97 -6.84 9.52
N ILE A 170 7.54 -5.66 9.07
CA ILE A 170 6.67 -5.53 7.88
C ILE A 170 7.53 -5.35 6.62
N GLY A 171 8.53 -4.46 6.66
CA GLY A 171 9.42 -4.16 5.53
C GLY A 171 10.85 -4.67 5.73
N ARG A 172 11.78 -3.80 6.13
CA ARG A 172 13.23 -3.99 6.06
C ARG A 172 13.77 -5.28 6.66
N MET A 173 13.33 -5.70 7.85
CA MET A 173 13.86 -6.94 8.44
C MET A 173 13.27 -8.18 7.76
N ALA A 174 12.00 -8.11 7.34
CA ALA A 174 11.34 -9.20 6.65
C ALA A 174 11.82 -9.33 5.21
N THR A 175 11.63 -8.29 4.40
CA THR A 175 11.79 -8.35 2.95
C THR A 175 12.98 -7.54 2.44
N GLY A 176 13.59 -6.66 3.27
CA GLY A 176 14.65 -5.77 2.82
C GLY A 176 14.16 -4.55 2.03
N VAL A 177 12.89 -4.18 2.18
CA VAL A 177 12.27 -3.02 1.51
C VAL A 177 11.73 -2.05 2.54
N PHE A 178 11.85 -0.76 2.25
CA PHE A 178 11.09 0.29 2.90
C PHE A 178 10.17 0.89 1.83
N SER A 179 8.87 0.59 1.90
CA SER A 179 7.94 1.02 0.87
C SER A 179 7.35 2.39 1.18
N TYR A 180 7.63 3.35 0.29
CA TYR A 180 6.98 4.66 0.35
C TYR A 180 5.51 4.58 -0.09
N GLY A 181 5.15 3.58 -0.91
CA GLY A 181 3.76 3.31 -1.27
C GLY A 181 2.94 2.78 -0.10
N ASP A 182 3.51 1.90 0.73
CA ASP A 182 2.87 1.43 1.97
C ASP A 182 2.64 2.57 2.95
N MET A 183 3.64 3.45 3.10
CA MET A 183 3.52 4.62 3.97
C MET A 183 2.39 5.55 3.54
N GLU A 184 2.21 5.77 2.23
CA GLU A 184 1.08 6.54 1.70
C GLU A 184 -0.25 5.81 1.92
N ALA A 185 -0.35 4.51 1.61
CA ALA A 185 -1.56 3.74 1.80
C ALA A 185 -2.01 3.76 3.27
N ASN A 186 -1.09 3.55 4.21
CA ASN A 186 -1.34 3.67 5.65
C ASN A 186 -1.89 5.06 6.02
N PHE A 187 -1.30 6.12 5.45
CA PHE A 187 -1.70 7.50 5.73
C PHE A 187 -3.09 7.82 5.18
N GLN A 188 -3.42 7.33 3.97
CA GLN A 188 -4.76 7.46 3.42
C GLN A 188 -5.79 6.72 4.29
N GLY A 189 -5.40 5.59 4.89
CA GLY A 189 -6.21 4.88 5.90
C GLY A 189 -6.47 5.69 7.17
N LEU A 190 -5.46 6.44 7.64
CA LEU A 190 -5.63 7.41 8.73
C LEU A 190 -6.65 8.50 8.34
N LEU A 191 -6.51 9.08 7.14
CA LEU A 191 -7.43 10.10 6.66
C LEU A 191 -8.86 9.57 6.57
N PHE A 192 -9.05 8.34 6.09
CA PHE A 192 -10.36 7.71 6.10
C PHE A 192 -10.95 7.61 7.52
N GLY A 193 -10.14 7.22 8.51
CA GLY A 193 -10.55 7.23 9.91
C GLY A 193 -10.94 8.60 10.44
N LEU A 194 -10.22 9.65 10.03
CA LEU A 194 -10.55 11.03 10.41
C LEU A 194 -11.83 11.51 9.73
N ASP A 195 -11.99 11.28 8.43
CA ASP A 195 -13.16 11.68 7.65
C ASP A 195 -14.46 11.01 8.13
N MET A 196 -14.35 9.92 8.90
CA MET A 196 -15.52 9.34 9.56
C MET A 196 -16.10 10.24 10.64
N CYS A 197 -15.29 11.04 11.33
CA CYS A 197 -15.71 11.80 12.51
C CYS A 197 -15.44 13.30 12.43
N GLU A 198 -14.54 13.72 11.55
CA GLU A 198 -14.06 15.08 11.41
C GLU A 198 -14.48 15.66 10.04
N GLY A 199 -14.33 16.98 9.88
CA GLY A 199 -14.68 17.69 8.65
C GLY A 199 -16.11 18.23 8.60
N LYS A 200 -16.47 18.83 7.46
CA LYS A 200 -17.78 19.48 7.26
C LYS A 200 -18.93 18.49 7.05
N ASP A 201 -18.63 17.34 6.46
CA ASP A 201 -19.58 16.27 6.19
C ASP A 201 -18.94 14.92 6.55
N PRO A 202 -18.89 14.55 7.84
CA PRO A 202 -18.28 13.29 8.28
C PRO A 202 -19.10 12.09 7.77
N PHE A 203 -18.42 10.96 7.51
CA PHE A 203 -19.12 9.75 7.06
C PHE A 203 -20.05 9.19 8.14
N LEU A 204 -19.60 9.11 9.40
CA LEU A 204 -20.42 8.60 10.50
C LEU A 204 -21.29 9.71 11.07
N LYS A 205 -22.59 9.45 11.13
CA LYS A 205 -23.58 10.31 11.78
C LYS A 205 -24.35 9.49 12.79
N TYR A 206 -24.56 10.07 13.98
CA TYR A 206 -25.35 9.45 15.03
C TYR A 206 -26.81 9.90 14.92
N SER A 207 -27.75 8.95 15.02
CA SER A 207 -29.20 9.17 14.96
C SER A 207 -29.91 8.44 16.11
N SER A 208 -31.24 8.58 16.22
CA SER A 208 -32.05 7.82 17.18
C SER A 208 -31.92 6.30 17.01
N ASP A 209 -31.64 5.84 15.80
CA ASP A 209 -31.51 4.42 15.46
C ASP A 209 -30.08 3.89 15.64
N GLY A 210 -29.15 4.76 16.01
CA GLY A 210 -27.73 4.47 16.19
C GLY A 210 -26.84 5.12 15.13
N TRP A 211 -25.63 4.59 15.00
CA TRP A 211 -24.64 5.02 14.00
C TRP A 211 -25.09 4.68 12.58
N GLN A 212 -24.89 5.62 11.67
CA GLN A 212 -25.18 5.45 10.25
C GLN A 212 -24.01 5.97 9.40
N PHE A 213 -23.74 5.30 8.28
CA PHE A 213 -22.78 5.76 7.28
C PHE A 213 -23.54 6.59 6.24
N SER A 214 -23.31 7.90 6.25
CA SER A 214 -24.21 8.89 5.65
C SER A 214 -24.17 8.97 4.12
N ARG A 215 -23.15 8.39 3.49
CA ARG A 215 -23.00 8.31 2.04
C ARG A 215 -22.14 7.09 1.66
N PRO A 216 -22.29 6.54 0.44
CA PRO A 216 -21.41 5.46 -0.01
C PRO A 216 -19.94 5.87 0.01
N PHE A 217 -19.09 4.95 0.45
CA PHE A 217 -17.64 5.04 0.33
C PHE A 217 -17.22 4.88 -1.14
N ASP A 218 -16.23 5.66 -1.56
CA ASP A 218 -15.55 5.52 -2.84
C ASP A 218 -14.03 5.51 -2.64
N ILE A 219 -13.39 4.37 -2.93
CA ILE A 219 -11.96 4.13 -2.75
C ILE A 219 -11.08 5.10 -3.54
N ARG A 220 -11.60 5.65 -4.66
CA ARG A 220 -10.89 6.64 -5.49
C ARG A 220 -10.63 7.96 -4.77
N SER A 221 -11.30 8.20 -3.65
CA SER A 221 -11.03 9.37 -2.81
C SER A 221 -9.70 9.27 -2.05
N TYR A 222 -9.12 8.07 -1.97
CA TYR A 222 -7.94 7.75 -1.15
C TYR A 222 -6.81 7.16 -1.99
N VAL A 223 -7.14 6.30 -2.97
CA VAL A 223 -6.14 5.77 -3.91
C VAL A 223 -5.58 6.90 -4.76
N ASN A 224 -4.26 6.98 -4.80
CA ASN A 224 -3.54 8.00 -5.56
C ASN A 224 -2.23 7.42 -6.14
N PRO A 225 -1.60 8.12 -7.10
CA PRO A 225 -0.41 7.62 -7.78
C PRO A 225 0.76 7.20 -6.89
N ASN A 226 0.85 7.72 -5.65
CA ASN A 226 1.93 7.34 -4.75
C ASN A 226 1.80 5.90 -4.22
N TRP A 227 0.74 5.17 -4.57
CA TRP A 227 0.59 3.74 -4.27
C TRP A 227 1.24 2.83 -5.33
N ASP A 228 1.53 3.38 -6.52
CA ASP A 228 2.24 2.68 -7.59
C ASP A 228 3.75 2.79 -7.35
N GLU A 229 4.41 1.67 -7.04
CA GLU A 229 5.82 1.66 -6.66
C GLU A 229 6.79 1.86 -7.86
N SER A 230 6.28 1.83 -9.09
CA SER A 230 7.05 2.28 -10.27
C SER A 230 7.05 3.81 -10.42
N TYR A 231 6.07 4.49 -9.81
CA TYR A 231 5.95 5.94 -9.79
C TYR A 231 6.50 6.57 -8.49
N ASN A 232 6.23 5.95 -7.34
CA ASN A 232 6.73 6.30 -6.01
C ASN A 232 7.66 5.18 -5.49
N PRO A 233 8.95 5.21 -5.86
CA PRO A 233 9.85 4.09 -5.64
C PRO A 233 10.10 3.80 -4.17
N SER A 234 10.16 2.50 -3.85
CA SER A 234 10.62 2.01 -2.56
C SER A 234 12.14 2.14 -2.42
N PHE A 235 12.63 2.10 -1.17
CA PHE A 235 14.07 1.94 -0.92
C PHE A 235 14.39 0.47 -0.67
N TYR A 236 15.32 -0.07 -1.45
CA TYR A 236 15.78 -1.44 -1.32
C TYR A 236 17.10 -1.49 -0.54
N PHE A 237 17.27 -2.47 0.33
CA PHE A 237 18.50 -2.66 1.10
C PHE A 237 19.28 -3.89 0.62
N ASP A 238 20.61 -3.78 0.66
CA ASP A 238 21.50 -4.95 0.62
C ASP A 238 21.81 -5.43 2.04
N GLY A 239 21.86 -6.75 2.25
CA GLY A 239 22.16 -7.38 3.55
C GLY A 239 21.30 -8.61 3.84
N LEU A 240 21.55 -9.24 4.99
CA LEU A 240 20.70 -10.33 5.49
C LEU A 240 19.36 -9.74 5.96
N ASN A 241 18.31 -9.94 5.15
CA ASN A 241 16.92 -9.93 5.62
C ASN A 241 16.51 -11.37 5.94
N LEU A 242 15.33 -11.56 6.55
CA LEU A 242 14.79 -12.89 6.86
C LEU A 242 14.64 -13.80 5.63
N MET A 243 14.77 -13.24 4.43
CA MET A 243 14.61 -13.93 3.16
C MET A 243 15.91 -14.13 2.38
N LEU A 244 17.03 -13.67 2.93
CA LEU A 244 18.37 -13.92 2.42
C LEU A 244 18.61 -13.42 0.99
N MET A 245 17.89 -12.39 0.54
CA MET A 245 18.05 -11.81 -0.81
C MET A 245 18.48 -10.35 -0.76
N PRO A 246 19.64 -9.97 -1.33
CA PRO A 246 20.02 -8.57 -1.50
C PRO A 246 19.10 -7.94 -2.56
N LYS A 247 18.33 -6.90 -2.18
CA LYS A 247 17.35 -6.28 -3.09
C LYS A 247 17.89 -5.04 -3.81
N SER A 248 18.78 -4.27 -3.17
CA SER A 248 19.31 -3.03 -3.77
C SER A 248 20.16 -3.32 -5.00
N THR A 249 21.13 -4.23 -4.88
CA THR A 249 21.99 -4.60 -6.01
C THR A 249 21.19 -5.20 -7.17
N ALA A 250 20.20 -6.06 -6.88
CA ALA A 250 19.33 -6.65 -7.90
C ALA A 250 18.52 -5.57 -8.63
N ALA A 251 17.82 -4.71 -7.86
CA ALA A 251 16.98 -3.65 -8.41
C ALA A 251 17.80 -2.68 -9.27
N LEU A 252 18.95 -2.21 -8.81
CA LEU A 252 19.79 -1.28 -9.58
C LEU A 252 20.33 -1.90 -10.87
N ASN A 253 20.63 -3.19 -10.88
CA ASN A 253 21.08 -3.87 -12.09
C ASN A 253 19.95 -4.09 -13.11
N ASN A 254 18.73 -4.31 -12.63
CA ASN A 254 17.60 -4.73 -13.46
C ASN A 254 16.72 -3.56 -13.91
N LEU A 255 16.60 -2.48 -13.13
CA LEU A 255 15.80 -1.29 -13.47
C LEU A 255 16.13 -0.70 -14.86
N PRO A 256 17.41 -0.61 -15.30
CA PRO A 256 17.73 -0.13 -16.66
C PRO A 256 17.06 -0.93 -17.79
N ASN A 257 16.74 -2.22 -17.56
CA ASN A 257 16.06 -3.05 -18.56
C ASN A 257 14.64 -2.56 -18.86
N PHE A 258 14.05 -1.78 -17.95
CA PHE A 258 12.70 -1.23 -18.10
C PHE A 258 12.70 0.14 -18.80
N CYS A 259 13.84 0.70 -19.20
CA CYS A 259 13.87 2.03 -19.82
C CYS A 259 13.14 2.11 -21.17
N GLU A 260 13.10 1.04 -21.96
CA GLU A 260 12.27 1.00 -23.17
C GLU A 260 10.77 1.06 -22.82
N GLY A 261 10.35 0.26 -21.83
CA GLY A 261 8.99 0.28 -21.29
C GLY A 261 8.60 1.66 -20.75
N TYR A 262 9.49 2.30 -20.00
CA TYR A 262 9.30 3.66 -19.48
C TYR A 262 9.03 4.67 -20.61
N ARG A 263 9.82 4.61 -21.69
CA ARG A 263 9.68 5.50 -22.86
C ARG A 263 8.49 5.15 -23.77
N SER A 264 7.83 4.02 -23.53
CA SER A 264 6.67 3.61 -24.32
C SER A 264 5.52 4.60 -24.18
N SER A 265 4.71 4.73 -25.24
CA SER A 265 3.52 5.60 -25.21
C SER A 265 2.51 5.20 -24.14
N TYR A 266 2.51 3.93 -23.72
CA TYR A 266 1.64 3.44 -22.65
C TYR A 266 2.03 4.04 -21.30
N VAL A 267 3.28 3.85 -20.88
CA VAL A 267 3.77 4.32 -19.56
C VAL A 267 3.81 5.84 -19.50
N GLN A 268 4.20 6.52 -20.59
CA GLN A 268 4.19 7.99 -20.64
C GLN A 268 2.77 8.56 -20.44
N LYS A 269 1.74 7.95 -21.05
CA LYS A 269 0.35 8.36 -20.82
C LYS A 269 -0.10 8.09 -19.39
N LEU A 270 0.27 6.93 -18.83
CA LEU A 270 -0.03 6.60 -17.44
C LEU A 270 0.59 7.61 -16.48
N PHE A 271 1.88 7.94 -16.66
CA PHE A 271 2.58 8.88 -15.80
C PHE A 271 2.07 10.31 -15.98
N HIS A 272 1.70 10.73 -17.19
CA HIS A 272 1.01 12.01 -17.39
C HIS A 272 -0.34 12.08 -16.68
N TYR A 273 -1.11 10.98 -16.68
CA TYR A 273 -2.34 10.91 -15.90
C TYR A 273 -2.04 11.01 -14.40
N TYR A 274 -1.04 10.28 -13.90
CA TYR A 274 -0.62 10.34 -12.51
C TYR A 274 -0.20 11.76 -12.11
N ASP A 275 0.66 12.42 -12.90
CA ASP A 275 1.10 13.79 -12.64
C ASP A 275 -0.10 14.77 -12.57
N SER A 276 -1.19 14.50 -13.30
CA SER A 276 -2.40 15.35 -13.32
C SER A 276 -3.29 15.22 -12.07
N ILE A 277 -3.22 14.09 -11.36
CA ILE A 277 -4.07 13.81 -10.18
C ILE A 277 -3.27 13.72 -8.88
N GLN A 278 -1.95 13.60 -8.96
CA GLN A 278 -1.12 13.48 -7.77
C GLN A 278 -1.19 14.74 -6.93
N SER A 279 -1.22 14.55 -5.61
CA SER A 279 -1.02 15.62 -4.66
C SER A 279 -0.12 15.13 -3.54
N LYS A 280 0.67 16.07 -3.00
CA LYS A 280 1.63 15.73 -1.95
C LYS A 280 0.92 15.64 -0.60
N SER A 281 0.90 14.45 -0.02
CA SER A 281 0.31 14.21 1.30
C SER A 281 1.16 14.78 2.44
N GLU A 282 0.55 15.02 3.61
CA GLU A 282 1.32 15.39 4.81
C GLU A 282 2.32 14.30 5.19
N SER A 283 2.01 13.02 4.91
CA SER A 283 2.95 11.92 5.06
C SER A 283 4.17 12.10 4.15
N SER A 284 3.97 12.29 2.84
CA SER A 284 5.07 12.55 1.90
C SER A 284 5.93 13.73 2.32
N ILE A 285 5.32 14.86 2.71
CA ILE A 285 6.07 16.04 3.21
C ILE A 285 6.91 15.69 4.44
N HIS A 286 6.35 14.94 5.39
CA HIS A 286 7.09 14.56 6.58
C HIS A 286 8.23 13.59 6.26
N LEU A 287 8.01 12.60 5.39
CA LEU A 287 9.04 11.64 4.98
C LEU A 287 10.20 12.36 4.27
N ASP A 288 9.91 13.28 3.34
CA ASP A 288 10.93 14.10 2.67
C ASP A 288 11.76 14.91 3.66
N SER A 289 11.11 15.47 4.71
CA SER A 289 11.84 16.19 5.76
C SER A 289 12.84 15.29 6.48
N LEU A 290 12.49 14.02 6.72
CA LEU A 290 13.36 13.04 7.37
C LEU A 290 14.46 12.54 6.43
N ILE A 291 14.18 12.39 5.13
CA ILE A 291 15.19 12.09 4.10
C ILE A 291 16.24 13.21 4.05
N SER A 292 15.82 14.48 4.06
CA SER A 292 16.73 15.64 3.96
C SER A 292 17.75 15.73 5.11
N ILE A 293 17.40 15.18 6.28
CA ILE A 293 18.27 15.10 7.46
C ILE A 293 18.88 13.70 7.67
N LYS A 294 18.73 12.80 6.69
CA LYS A 294 19.27 11.42 6.68
C LYS A 294 18.72 10.50 7.79
N GLU A 295 17.52 10.77 8.29
CA GLU A 295 16.82 9.88 9.22
C GLU A 295 16.02 8.77 8.50
N LEU A 296 15.75 8.97 7.21
CA LEU A 296 15.19 7.99 6.29
C LEU A 296 16.07 7.84 5.03
N PRO A 297 16.06 6.65 4.40
CA PRO A 297 16.85 6.41 3.21
C PRO A 297 16.21 7.08 1.98
N ASP A 298 17.01 7.70 1.12
CA ASP A 298 16.50 8.36 -0.09
C ASP A 298 16.25 7.36 -1.23
N PRO A 299 15.00 7.15 -1.70
CA PRO A 299 14.70 6.22 -2.78
C PRO A 299 15.04 6.76 -4.18
N SER A 300 15.54 8.01 -4.30
CA SER A 300 15.79 8.67 -5.59
C SER A 300 16.70 7.88 -6.53
N ILE A 301 17.62 7.08 -6.00
CA ILE A 301 18.52 6.21 -6.79
C ILE A 301 17.80 5.05 -7.50
N PHE A 302 16.60 4.68 -7.04
CA PHE A 302 15.76 3.64 -7.64
C PHE A 302 14.64 4.22 -8.50
N ASN A 303 14.60 5.55 -8.66
CA ASN A 303 13.56 6.20 -9.45
C ASN A 303 13.82 5.99 -10.95
N ILE A 304 12.91 5.33 -11.64
CA ILE A 304 13.03 5.06 -13.07
C ILE A 304 13.14 6.35 -13.91
N LYS A 305 12.52 7.45 -13.47
CA LYS A 305 12.63 8.76 -14.13
C LYS A 305 14.07 9.28 -14.11
N ASN A 306 14.83 8.98 -13.05
CA ASN A 306 16.24 9.35 -12.92
C ASN A 306 17.17 8.38 -13.67
N ILE A 307 16.86 7.07 -13.64
CA ILE A 307 17.66 6.03 -14.27
C ILE A 307 17.56 6.09 -15.81
N CYS A 308 16.36 6.37 -16.32
CA CYS A 308 16.06 6.37 -17.75
C CYS A 308 15.91 7.79 -18.33
N GLY A 309 16.03 8.82 -17.49
CA GLY A 309 16.14 10.20 -17.94
C GLY A 309 17.40 10.37 -18.78
N ASP A 310 17.31 11.16 -19.84
CA ASP A 310 18.44 11.51 -20.70
C ASP A 310 19.44 12.43 -19.98
#